data_AF-A0A3Q8C9V2-F1
#
_entry.id   AF-A0A3Q8C9V2-F1
#
_cell.length_a   1.000
_cell.length_b   1.000
_cell.length_c   1.000
_cell.angle_alpha   90.00
_cell.angle_beta   90.00
_cell.angle_gamma   90.00
#
_symmetry.space_group_name_H-M   'P 1'
#
loop_
_entity.id
_entity.type
_entity.pdbx_description
1 polymer ?
#
loop_
_entity_poly.entity_id
_entity_poly.type
_entity_poly.pdbx_seq_one_letter_code
_entity_poly.pdbx_strand_id
1 'polypeptide(L)'
;MFILMWSLLFKNSILLMILNMEMIMTLVFFFLFNWKIKIVLILFLVMMVCEAIIGLIYCACWSLIHNNLKVNKLSLTKMDQSSLN
;
A
#
# COMPACT_ATOMS: atom_id res chain seq x y z
N MET A 1 -6.28 14.53 -4.05
CA MET A 1 -6.72 13.28 -3.38
C MET A 1 -7.51 12.36 -4.29
N PHE A 2 -8.58 12.82 -4.97
CA PHE A 2 -9.44 11.97 -5.80
C PHE A 2 -8.68 11.13 -6.85
N ILE A 3 -7.75 11.74 -7.59
CA ILE A 3 -6.96 11.05 -8.62
C ILE A 3 -6.08 9.93 -8.03
N LEU A 4 -5.50 10.16 -6.85
CA LEU A 4 -4.65 9.16 -6.18
C LEU A 4 -5.50 8.00 -5.62
N MET A 5 -6.64 8.33 -5.01
CA MET A 5 -7.61 7.31 -4.55
C MET A 5 -8.16 6.48 -5.71
N TRP A 6 -8.47 7.11 -6.84
CA TRP A 6 -8.88 6.40 -8.05
C TRP A 6 -7.77 5.47 -8.54
N SER A 7 -6.52 5.94 -8.55
CA SER A 7 -5.38 5.15 -9.02
C SER A 7 -5.05 3.94 -8.15
N LEU A 8 -5.53 3.83 -6.91
CA LEU A 8 -5.41 2.61 -6.09
C LEU A 8 -6.25 1.45 -6.65
N LEU A 9 -7.41 1.72 -7.27
CA LEU A 9 -8.36 0.69 -7.70
C LEU A 9 -7.97 -0.04 -8.99
N PHE A 10 -7.07 0.55 -9.78
CA PHE A 10 -6.72 0.09 -11.13
C PHE A 10 -5.27 -0.41 -11.27
N LYS A 11 -4.49 -0.41 -10.19
CA LYS A 11 -3.09 -0.82 -10.25
C LYS A 11 -2.93 -2.31 -9.97
N ASN A 12 -2.29 -3.00 -10.90
CA ASN A 12 -2.06 -4.44 -10.82
C ASN A 12 -0.85 -4.82 -9.95
N SER A 13 -0.04 -3.88 -9.44
CA SER A 13 1.15 -4.22 -8.65
C SER A 13 1.03 -3.74 -7.20
N ILE A 14 1.37 -4.62 -6.26
CA ILE A 14 1.39 -4.33 -4.81
C ILE A 14 2.30 -3.14 -4.50
N LEU A 15 3.49 -3.13 -5.08
CA LEU A 15 4.46 -2.05 -4.90
C LEU A 15 3.89 -0.70 -5.33
N LEU A 16 3.21 -0.68 -6.48
CA LEU A 16 2.62 0.53 -7.04
C LEU A 16 1.38 1.00 -6.26
N MET A 17 0.74 0.08 -5.53
CA MET A 17 -0.34 0.35 -4.58
C MET A 17 0.22 1.00 -3.29
N ILE A 18 1.29 0.44 -2.72
CA ILE A 18 1.98 0.99 -1.53
C ILE A 18 2.50 2.40 -1.83
N LEU A 19 3.14 2.61 -2.97
CA LEU A 19 3.65 3.93 -3.38
C LEU A 19 2.52 4.97 -3.48
N ASN A 20 1.33 4.56 -3.93
CA ASN A 20 0.18 5.45 -3.98
C ASN A 20 -0.34 5.85 -2.60
N MET A 21 -0.33 4.92 -1.64
CA MET A 21 -0.69 5.23 -0.25
C MET A 21 0.28 6.25 0.34
N GLU A 22 1.58 6.07 0.13
CA GLU A 22 2.61 7.04 0.56
C GLU A 22 2.39 8.44 -0.03
N MET A 23 2.06 8.50 -1.33
CA MET A 23 1.76 9.79 -1.98
C MET A 23 0.51 10.47 -1.41
N ILE A 24 -0.50 9.70 -0.99
CA ILE A 24 -1.71 10.24 -0.34
C ILE A 24 -1.35 10.78 1.05
N MET A 25 -0.64 10.00 1.86
CA MET A 25 -0.25 10.38 3.22
C MET A 25 0.66 11.61 3.22
N THR A 26 1.60 11.68 2.28
CA THR A 26 2.47 12.85 2.08
C THR A 26 1.65 14.10 1.74
N LEU A 27 0.62 14.00 0.90
CA LEU A 27 -0.27 15.13 0.63
C LEU A 27 -1.05 15.56 1.87
N VAL A 28 -1.56 14.61 2.67
CA VAL A 28 -2.22 14.92 3.96
C VAL A 28 -1.25 15.63 4.90
N PHE A 29 0.01 15.20 4.95
CA PHE A 29 1.05 15.85 5.72
C PHE A 29 1.27 17.31 5.28
N PHE A 30 1.32 17.59 3.98
CA PHE A 30 1.40 18.97 3.47
C PHE A 30 0.19 19.83 3.87
N PHE A 31 -1.03 19.27 3.87
CA PHE A 31 -2.20 19.99 4.36
C PHE A 31 -2.13 20.27 5.86
N LEU A 32 -1.71 19.30 6.68
CA LEU A 32 -1.53 19.46 8.12
C LEU A 32 -0.38 20.43 8.46
N PHE A 33 0.64 20.53 7.60
CA PHE A 33 1.74 21.46 7.77
C PHE A 33 1.25 22.91 7.81
N ASN A 34 0.25 23.24 7.01
CA ASN A 34 -0.38 24.56 7.02
C ASN A 34 -1.08 24.89 8.34
N TRP A 35 -1.47 23.89 9.13
CA TRP A 35 -2.14 24.08 10.43
C TRP A 35 -1.18 24.28 11.61
N LYS A 36 0.15 24.27 11.37
CA LYS A 36 1.22 24.59 12.34
C LYS A 36 1.27 23.74 13.62
N ILE A 37 0.60 22.59 13.67
CA ILE A 37 0.63 21.70 14.84
C ILE A 37 1.88 20.80 14.81
N LYS A 38 2.98 21.30 15.38
CA LYS A 38 4.31 20.65 15.29
C LYS A 38 4.36 19.22 15.85
N ILE A 39 3.72 18.95 17.00
CA ILE A 39 3.73 17.62 17.62
C ILE A 39 3.01 16.58 16.75
N VAL A 40 1.87 16.97 16.17
CA VAL A 40 1.06 16.09 15.32
C VAL A 40 1.80 15.75 14.04
N LEU A 41 2.53 16.70 13.46
CA LEU A 41 3.35 16.48 12.27
C LEU A 41 4.45 15.44 12.50
N ILE A 42 5.17 15.53 13.63
CA ILE A 42 6.24 14.57 13.95
C ILE A 42 5.67 13.16 14.14
N LEU A 43 4.60 13.03 14.93
CA LEU A 43 3.91 11.76 15.11
C LEU A 43 3.40 11.18 13.79
N PHE A 44 2.83 12.02 12.92
CA PHE A 44 2.33 11.60 11.62
C PHE A 44 3.45 11.11 10.70
N LEU A 45 4.62 11.76 10.73
CA LEU A 45 5.78 11.35 9.96
C LEU A 45 6.32 9.98 10.41
N VAL A 46 6.41 9.75 11.72
CA VAL A 46 6.78 8.43 12.26
C VAL A 46 5.78 7.36 11.81
N MET A 47 4.48 7.65 11.86
CA MET A 47 3.44 6.71 11.43
C MET A 47 3.53 6.37 9.94
N MET A 48 3.79 7.34 9.06
CA MET A 48 4.02 7.09 7.62
C MET A 48 5.17 6.11 7.41
N VAL A 49 6.32 6.36 8.05
CA VAL A 49 7.50 5.50 7.91
C VAL A 49 7.22 4.07 8.42
N CYS A 50 6.54 3.94 9.55
CA CYS A 50 6.16 2.64 10.10
C CYS A 50 5.26 1.85 9.14
N GLU A 51 4.24 2.49 8.57
CA GLU A 51 3.35 1.85 7.60
C GLU A 51 4.11 1.43 6.33
N ALA A 52 4.98 2.28 5.80
CA ALA A 52 5.83 1.98 4.64
C ALA A 52 6.64 0.70 4.86
N ILE A 53 7.27 0.57 6.04
CA ILE A 53 8.08 -0.59 6.40
C ILE A 53 7.21 -1.86 6.42
N ILE A 54 6.05 -1.80 7.05
CA ILE A 54 5.12 -2.94 7.13
C ILE A 54 4.63 -3.33 5.72
N GLY A 55 4.27 -2.36 4.88
CA GLY A 55 3.85 -2.57 3.50
C GLY A 55 4.95 -3.22 2.66
N LEU A 56 6.21 -2.78 2.81
CA LEU A 56 7.35 -3.35 2.10
C LEU A 56 7.66 -4.78 2.56
N ILE A 57 7.59 -5.08 3.86
CA ILE A 57 7.74 -6.44 4.37
C ILE A 57 6.66 -7.36 3.78
N TYR A 58 5.41 -6.90 3.76
CA TYR A 58 4.32 -7.65 3.13
C TYR A 58 4.58 -7.89 1.64
N CYS A 59 5.03 -6.86 0.92
CA CYS A 59 5.37 -6.95 -0.49
C CYS A 59 6.51 -7.95 -0.75
N ALA A 60 7.52 -7.99 0.11
CA ALA A 60 8.64 -8.92 0.03
C ALA A 60 8.17 -10.36 0.28
N CYS A 61 7.38 -10.60 1.34
CA CYS A 61 6.79 -11.91 1.63
C CYS A 61 5.92 -12.41 0.47
N TRP A 62 5.09 -11.54 -0.11
CA TRP A 62 4.27 -11.89 -1.28
C TRP A 62 5.12 -12.26 -2.49
N SER A 63 6.18 -11.48 -2.75
CA SER A 63 7.11 -11.77 -3.85
C SER A 63 7.82 -13.11 -3.68
N LEU A 64 8.14 -13.52 -2.45
CA LEU A 64 8.76 -14.81 -2.17
C LEU A 64 7.80 -15.98 -2.43
N ILE A 65 6.52 -15.82 -2.11
CA ILE A 65 5.51 -16.89 -2.26
C ILE A 65 5.05 -17.03 -3.72
N HIS A 66 4.74 -15.92 -4.38
CA HIS A 66 4.12 -15.93 -5.71
C HIS A 66 5.09 -15.65 -6.86
N ASN A 67 6.38 -15.39 -6.56
CA ASN A 67 7.42 -15.00 -7.51
C ASN A 67 6.98 -13.87 -8.47
N ASN A 68 6.03 -13.05 -8.03
CA ASN A 68 5.39 -12.01 -8.82
C ASN A 68 4.80 -10.95 -7.89
N LEU A 69 4.94 -9.69 -8.30
CA LEU A 69 4.44 -8.52 -7.58
C LEU A 69 3.05 -8.08 -8.08
N LYS A 70 2.47 -8.81 -9.05
CA LYS A 70 1.16 -8.52 -9.61
C LYS A 70 0.05 -9.16 -8.78
N VAL A 71 -0.92 -8.36 -8.35
CA VAL A 71 -2.20 -8.83 -7.81
C VAL A 71 -3.16 -8.95 -8.99
N ASN A 72 -3.23 -10.13 -9.60
CA ASN A 72 -4.33 -10.39 -10.53
C ASN A 72 -5.62 -10.55 -9.70
N LYS A 73 -6.68 -9.82 -10.07
CA LYS A 73 -7.99 -9.81 -9.38
C LYS A 73 -8.71 -11.17 -9.29
N LEU A 74 -8.14 -12.27 -9.79
CA LEU A 74 -8.75 -13.60 -9.82
C LEU A 74 -7.68 -14.69 -9.81
N SER A 75 -7.31 -15.17 -8.62
CA SER A 75 -6.74 -16.53 -8.50
C SER A 75 -7.16 -17.24 -7.22
N LEU A 76 -8.25 -16.80 -6.57
CA LEU A 76 -8.87 -17.55 -5.48
C LEU A 76 -9.72 -18.74 -5.99
N THR A 77 -9.68 -19.03 -7.30
CA THR A 77 -10.52 -20.06 -7.94
C THR A 77 -9.78 -21.36 -8.26
N LYS A 78 -8.48 -21.48 -7.96
CA LYS A 78 -7.70 -22.69 -8.31
C LYS A 78 -7.02 -23.42 -7.16
N MET A 79 -7.07 -22.91 -5.92
CA MET A 79 -6.52 -23.64 -4.76
C MET A 79 -7.48 -24.65 -4.12
N ASP A 80 -8.79 -24.57 -4.38
CA ASP A 80 -9.78 -25.53 -3.86
C ASP A 80 -10.03 -26.75 -4.77
N GLN A 81 -9.35 -26.87 -5.92
CA GLN A 81 -9.52 -28.01 -6.83
C GLN A 81 -8.37 -29.02 -6.82
N SER A 82 -7.27 -28.76 -6.11
CA SER A 82 -6.14 -29.70 -6.00
C SER A 82 -6.14 -30.55 -4.73
N SER A 83 -7.18 -30.46 -3.89
CA SER A 83 -7.38 -31.30 -2.70
C SER A 83 -8.46 -32.38 -2.89
N LEU A 84 -8.92 -32.59 -4.15
CA LEU A 84 -10.04 -33.49 -4.48
C LEU A 84 -9.75 -34.49 -5.61
N ASN A 85 -8.48 -34.71 -5.96
CA ASN A 85 -8.04 -35.85 -6.78
C ASN A 85 -6.85 -36.56 -6.14
#